data_AF-A0A1B1U9T3-F1
#
_entry.id   AF-A0A1B1U9T3-F1
#
_cell.length_a   1.000
_cell.length_b   1.000
_cell.length_c   1.000
_cell.angle_alpha   90.00
_cell.angle_beta   90.00
_cell.angle_gamma   90.00
#
_symmetry.space_group_name_H-M   'P 1'
#
loop_
_entity.id
_entity.type
_entity.pdbx_description
1 polymer ?
#
loop_
_entity_poly.entity_id
_entity_poly.type
_entity_poly.pdbx_seq_one_letter_code
_entity_poly.pdbx_strand_id
1 'polypeptide(L)'
;MSVVAFERKQDTGAWSERELGTIVAALSGALAPATGREWETGMTEKGDAQFYLLGVGPDQACELCVSRIAGRYILEDGCGRLLFEHRNLDLVALHARAAVPSTSRLLVRAIALWCAIRSALEERLEPVLTETEELLVQFAPQLAAFA
;
A
#
# COMPACT_ATOMS: atom_id res chain seq x y z
N MET A 1 13.51 57.58 -11.41
CA MET A 1 13.63 56.12 -11.22
C MET A 1 12.27 55.62 -10.74
N SER A 2 11.62 54.72 -11.48
CA SER A 2 10.33 54.14 -11.11
C SER A 2 10.57 52.69 -10.74
N VAL A 3 10.32 52.34 -9.47
CA VAL A 3 10.35 50.96 -9.00
C VAL A 3 8.96 50.38 -9.26
N VAL A 4 8.85 49.48 -10.23
CA VAL A 4 7.62 48.72 -10.47
C VAL A 4 7.64 47.53 -9.53
N ALA A 5 6.75 47.53 -8.54
CA ALA A 5 6.53 46.36 -7.70
C ALA A 5 5.87 45.27 -8.57
N PHE A 6 6.54 44.14 -8.73
CA PHE A 6 5.90 42.96 -9.29
C PHE A 6 4.78 42.54 -8.33
N GLU A 7 3.54 42.53 -8.82
CA GLU A 7 2.44 41.91 -8.10
C GLU A 7 2.78 40.44 -7.90
N ARG A 8 3.07 40.09 -6.65
CA ARG A 8 3.26 38.70 -6.27
C ARG A 8 1.90 38.04 -6.35
N LYS A 9 1.70 37.19 -7.37
CA LYS A 9 0.48 36.37 -7.53
C LYS A 9 0.18 35.73 -6.18
N GLN A 10 -1.00 36.00 -5.62
CA GLN A 10 -1.41 35.43 -4.34
C GLN A 10 -1.28 33.91 -4.43
N ASP A 11 -0.55 33.32 -3.50
CA ASP A 11 -0.43 31.88 -3.38
C ASP A 11 -1.82 31.35 -3.03
N THR A 12 -2.46 30.67 -3.98
CA THR A 12 -3.86 30.23 -3.88
C THR A 12 -4.04 29.07 -2.90
N GLY A 13 -3.00 28.72 -2.12
CA GLY A 13 -2.96 27.54 -1.27
C GLY A 13 -2.77 26.23 -2.06
N ALA A 14 -3.30 26.17 -3.28
CA ALA A 14 -3.23 25.04 -4.22
C ALA A 14 -1.80 24.59 -4.57
N TRP A 15 -1.67 23.31 -4.90
CA TRP A 15 -0.44 22.74 -5.45
C TRP A 15 -0.03 23.45 -6.73
N SER A 16 1.25 23.81 -6.83
CA SER A 16 1.85 24.11 -8.13
C SER A 16 2.01 22.82 -8.95
N GLU A 17 2.01 22.97 -10.28
CA GLU A 17 2.25 21.85 -11.20
C GLU A 17 3.57 21.13 -10.92
N ARG A 18 4.60 21.89 -10.52
CA ARG A 18 5.90 21.33 -10.13
C ARG A 18 5.81 20.49 -8.87
N GLU A 19 5.14 20.98 -7.83
CA GLU A 19 5.01 20.23 -6.57
C GLU A 19 4.23 18.93 -6.79
N LEU A 20 3.08 19.03 -7.47
CA LEU A 20 2.26 17.87 -7.78
C LEU A 20 3.02 16.87 -8.66
N GLY A 21 3.75 17.37 -9.67
CA GLY A 21 4.62 16.56 -10.52
C GLY A 21 5.70 15.82 -9.74
N THR A 22 6.34 16.48 -8.75
CA THR A 22 7.31 15.83 -7.86
C THR A 22 6.69 14.69 -7.07
N ILE A 23 5.50 14.90 -6.48
CA ILE A 23 4.81 13.87 -5.68
C ILE A 23 4.41 12.69 -6.56
N VAL A 24 3.75 12.94 -7.69
CA VAL A 24 3.30 11.91 -8.63
C VAL A 24 4.49 11.13 -9.21
N ALA A 25 5.58 11.81 -9.55
CA ALA A 25 6.79 11.15 -10.06
C ALA A 25 7.40 10.19 -9.01
N ALA A 26 7.49 10.63 -7.75
CA ALA A 26 8.01 9.79 -6.67
C ALA A 26 7.12 8.57 -6.39
N LEU A 27 5.80 8.72 -6.55
CA LEU A 27 4.81 7.67 -6.35
C LEU A 27 4.46 6.89 -7.63
N SER A 28 5.15 7.10 -8.75
CA SER A 28 4.84 6.47 -10.05
C SER A 28 4.73 4.95 -10.00
N GLY A 29 5.55 4.27 -9.19
CA GLY A 29 5.44 2.83 -8.99
C GLY A 29 4.17 2.40 -8.26
N ALA A 30 3.73 3.21 -7.27
CA ALA A 30 2.50 2.98 -6.53
C ALA A 30 1.25 3.35 -7.33
N LEU A 31 1.37 4.28 -8.27
CA LEU A 31 0.29 4.76 -9.16
C LEU A 31 0.25 4.02 -10.50
N ALA A 32 1.10 3.01 -10.70
CA ALA A 32 1.10 2.24 -11.93
C ALA A 32 -0.28 1.55 -12.13
N PRO A 33 -0.83 1.45 -13.35
CA PRO A 33 -2.16 0.87 -13.60
C PRO A 33 -2.37 -0.54 -13.03
N ALA A 34 -1.28 -1.30 -12.88
CA ALA A 34 -1.32 -2.64 -12.30
C ALA A 34 -1.62 -2.68 -10.79
N THR A 35 -1.45 -1.57 -10.08
CA THR A 35 -1.70 -1.48 -8.64
C THR A 35 -3.18 -1.25 -8.33
N GLY A 36 -3.92 -0.59 -9.24
CA GLY A 36 -5.32 -0.20 -9.00
C GLY A 36 -5.49 0.90 -7.95
N ARG A 37 -4.40 1.57 -7.56
CA ARG A 37 -4.44 2.74 -6.68
C ARG A 37 -4.76 3.99 -7.48
N GLU A 38 -5.42 4.92 -6.80
CA GLU A 38 -5.77 6.23 -7.33
C GLU A 38 -5.17 7.32 -6.44
N TRP A 39 -5.25 8.57 -6.89
CA TRP A 39 -4.86 9.71 -6.07
C TRP A 39 -5.81 10.87 -6.30
N GLU A 40 -5.96 11.69 -5.27
CA GLU A 40 -6.78 12.89 -5.29
C GLU A 40 -6.05 14.06 -4.63
N THR A 41 -6.54 15.27 -4.89
CA THR A 41 -6.09 16.47 -4.19
C THR A 41 -7.25 17.16 -3.53
N GLY A 42 -7.00 17.70 -2.34
CA GLY A 42 -7.96 18.49 -1.59
C GLY A 42 -7.32 19.71 -0.96
N MET A 43 -8.09 20.36 -0.10
CA MET A 43 -7.63 21.45 0.76
C MET A 43 -8.17 21.24 2.17
N THR A 44 -7.36 21.62 3.16
CA THR A 44 -7.83 21.74 4.54
C THR A 44 -8.84 22.89 4.66
N GLU A 45 -9.53 22.96 5.81
CA GLU A 45 -10.38 24.10 6.17
C GLU A 45 -9.63 25.45 6.16
N LYS A 46 -8.30 25.42 6.30
CA LYS A 46 -7.43 26.60 6.26
C LYS A 46 -6.93 26.94 4.87
N GLY A 47 -7.30 26.16 3.85
CA GLY A 47 -6.86 26.32 2.47
C GLY A 47 -5.49 25.72 2.17
N ASP A 48 -4.92 24.94 3.09
CA ASP A 48 -3.66 24.22 2.86
C ASP A 48 -3.88 23.06 1.89
N ALA A 49 -3.08 22.97 0.83
CA ALA A 49 -3.23 21.90 -0.15
C ALA A 49 -2.86 20.52 0.41
N GLN A 50 -3.62 19.51 -0.02
CA GLN A 50 -3.44 18.11 0.38
C GLN A 50 -3.43 17.21 -0.85
N PHE A 51 -2.64 16.15 -0.79
CA PHE A 51 -2.55 15.08 -1.77
C PHE A 51 -2.83 13.78 -1.04
N TYR A 52 -3.69 12.95 -1.62
CA TYR A 52 -4.11 11.68 -1.05
C TYR A 52 -3.75 10.55 -2.02
N LEU A 53 -3.04 9.54 -1.53
CA LEU A 53 -2.92 8.25 -2.19
C LEU A 53 -4.02 7.34 -1.65
N LEU A 54 -4.85 6.81 -2.55
CA LEU A 54 -6.00 5.98 -2.21
C LEU A 54 -5.68 4.50 -2.46
N GLY A 55 -6.11 3.66 -1.53
CA GLY A 55 -5.96 2.22 -1.60
C GLY A 55 -6.94 1.54 -2.57
N VAL A 56 -6.76 0.24 -2.76
CA VAL A 56 -7.56 -0.57 -3.69
C VAL A 56 -8.82 -1.08 -2.99
N GLY A 57 -10.00 -0.71 -3.47
CA GLY A 57 -11.27 -1.25 -2.95
C GLY A 57 -12.44 -0.27 -3.01
N PRO A 58 -13.64 -0.70 -2.58
CA PRO A 58 -14.87 0.10 -2.71
C PRO A 58 -14.87 1.38 -1.86
N ASP A 59 -14.14 1.37 -0.74
CA ASP A 59 -14.10 2.50 0.20
C ASP A 59 -12.93 3.46 -0.07
N GLN A 60 -12.04 3.12 -1.01
CA GLN A 60 -10.88 3.92 -1.44
C GLN A 60 -10.15 4.61 -0.27
N ALA A 61 -9.91 3.88 0.83
CA ALA A 61 -9.33 4.46 2.03
C ALA A 61 -7.97 5.11 1.73
N CYS A 62 -7.70 6.26 2.36
CA CYS A 62 -6.40 6.91 2.24
C CYS A 62 -5.32 5.98 2.81
N GLU A 63 -4.28 5.69 2.02
CA GLU A 63 -3.11 4.94 2.48
C GLU A 63 -1.99 5.89 2.93
N LEU A 64 -1.90 7.07 2.30
CA LEU A 64 -0.84 8.05 2.52
C LEU A 64 -1.32 9.44 2.11
N CYS A 65 -0.94 10.45 2.89
CA CYS A 65 -1.29 11.85 2.66
C CYS A 65 -0.05 12.73 2.66
N VAL A 66 0.02 13.69 1.73
CA VAL A 66 1.00 14.78 1.76
C VAL A 66 0.25 16.10 1.85
N SER A 67 0.52 16.90 2.89
CA SER A 67 -0.11 18.21 3.10
C SER A 67 0.94 19.32 3.09
N ARG A 68 0.63 20.47 2.49
CA ARG A 68 1.47 21.68 2.54
C ARG A 68 0.92 22.66 3.55
N ILE A 69 1.36 22.56 4.79
CA ILE A 69 0.86 23.36 5.92
C ILE A 69 1.93 24.35 6.37
N ALA A 70 1.57 25.64 6.44
CA ALA A 70 2.45 26.71 6.96
C ALA A 70 3.87 26.71 6.34
N GLY A 71 3.97 26.44 5.04
CA GLY A 71 5.23 26.41 4.30
C GLY A 71 6.10 25.17 4.54
N ARG A 72 5.51 24.10 5.08
CA ARG A 72 6.15 22.79 5.25
C ARG A 72 5.33 21.71 4.59
N TYR A 73 6.00 20.64 4.17
CA TYR A 73 5.34 19.44 3.68
C TYR A 73 5.32 18.41 4.79
N ILE A 74 4.13 17.89 5.04
CA ILE A 74 3.83 16.92 6.09
C ILE A 74 3.40 15.64 5.39
N LEU A 75 4.04 14.53 5.74
CA LEU A 75 3.71 13.19 5.26
C LEU A 75 3.05 12.41 6.39
N GLU A 76 1.85 11.92 6.14
CA GLU A 76 1.06 11.14 7.07
C GLU A 76 0.67 9.79 6.45
N ASP A 77 0.48 8.78 7.30
CA ASP A 77 -0.19 7.55 6.87
C ASP A 77 -1.70 7.72 6.80
N GLY A 78 -2.39 6.70 6.30
CA GLY A 78 -3.86 6.63 6.24
C GLY A 78 -4.59 6.74 7.58
N CYS A 79 -3.89 6.68 8.70
CA CYS A 79 -4.44 6.83 10.05
C CYS A 79 -4.14 8.21 10.65
N GLY A 80 -3.54 9.13 9.89
CA GLY A 80 -3.17 10.47 10.36
C GLY A 80 -1.91 10.49 11.23
N ARG A 81 -1.11 9.41 11.25
CA ARG A 81 0.16 9.41 11.95
C ARG A 81 1.21 10.12 11.10
N LEU A 82 1.90 11.07 11.72
CA LEU A 82 3.05 11.74 11.11
C LEU A 82 4.18 10.73 10.83
N LEU A 83 4.55 10.58 9.56
CA LEU A 83 5.67 9.77 9.10
C LEU A 83 6.93 10.62 8.90
N PHE A 84 6.78 11.81 8.31
CA PHE A 84 7.90 12.70 8.01
C PHE A 84 7.43 14.15 7.81
N GLU A 85 8.29 15.12 8.15
CA GLU A 85 8.03 16.55 7.93
C GLU A 85 9.29 17.24 7.44
N HIS A 86 9.19 18.02 6.36
CA HIS A 86 10.30 18.85 5.90
C HIS A 86 9.84 20.04 5.06
N ARG A 87 10.69 21.07 4.94
CA ARG A 87 10.50 22.19 3.99
C ARG A 87 10.85 21.86 2.54
N ASN A 88 11.46 20.70 2.31
CA ASN A 88 11.94 20.29 1.00
C ASN A 88 11.06 19.14 0.54
N LEU A 89 10.26 19.39 -0.49
CA LEU A 89 9.33 18.41 -1.03
C LEU A 89 10.04 17.17 -1.54
N ASP A 90 11.25 17.29 -2.11
CA ASP A 90 11.97 16.14 -2.67
C ASP A 90 12.31 15.11 -1.57
N LEU A 91 12.65 15.58 -0.36
CA LEU A 91 12.90 14.70 0.79
C LEU A 91 11.60 14.04 1.27
N VAL A 92 10.50 14.79 1.29
CA VAL A 92 9.19 14.26 1.66
C VAL A 92 8.71 13.22 0.64
N ALA A 93 8.87 13.50 -0.65
CA ALA A 93 8.53 12.61 -1.75
C ALA A 93 9.37 11.32 -1.72
N LEU A 94 10.66 11.41 -1.36
CA LEU A 94 11.50 10.24 -1.12
C LEU A 94 10.97 9.36 0.02
N HIS A 95 10.56 9.96 1.14
CA HIS A 95 9.98 9.23 2.27
C HIS A 95 8.59 8.67 1.93
N ALA A 96 7.79 9.40 1.17
CA ALA A 96 6.50 8.93 0.65
C ALA A 96 6.69 7.67 -0.19
N ARG A 97 7.64 7.68 -1.13
CA ARG A 97 7.97 6.50 -1.95
C ARG A 97 8.38 5.30 -1.10
N ALA A 98 9.15 5.51 -0.03
CA ALA A 98 9.60 4.45 0.86
C ALA A 98 8.47 3.93 1.77
N ALA A 99 7.51 4.78 2.14
CA ALA A 99 6.39 4.44 3.00
C ALA A 99 5.30 3.63 2.30
N VAL A 100 5.17 3.74 0.96
CA VAL A 100 4.17 2.97 0.22
C VAL A 100 4.63 1.52 0.03
N PRO A 101 3.89 0.52 0.54
CA PRO A 101 4.24 -0.87 0.36
C PRO A 101 4.17 -1.25 -1.13
N SER A 102 5.30 -1.70 -1.68
CA SER A 102 5.38 -2.28 -3.01
C SER A 102 4.84 -3.71 -2.99
N THR A 103 3.54 -3.88 -2.78
CA THR A 103 2.92 -5.21 -2.83
C THR A 103 2.95 -5.70 -4.27
N SER A 104 4.00 -6.45 -4.61
CA SER A 104 4.14 -7.03 -5.94
C SER A 104 2.98 -7.99 -6.19
N ARG A 105 2.28 -7.84 -7.32
CA ARG A 105 1.27 -8.81 -7.79
C ARG A 105 1.80 -10.24 -7.79
N LEU A 106 3.11 -10.43 -8.01
CA LEU A 106 3.76 -11.74 -7.95
C LEU A 106 3.74 -12.31 -6.53
N LEU A 107 3.96 -11.47 -5.51
CA LEU A 107 3.90 -11.88 -4.12
C LEU A 107 2.49 -12.30 -3.73
N VAL A 108 1.47 -11.51 -4.12
CA VAL A 108 0.06 -11.85 -3.87
C VAL A 108 -0.31 -13.17 -4.56
N ARG A 109 0.11 -13.35 -5.82
CA ARG A 109 -0.11 -14.60 -6.55
C ARG A 109 0.62 -15.78 -5.93
N ALA A 110 1.85 -15.59 -5.46
CA ALA A 110 2.61 -16.64 -4.79
C ALA A 110 1.95 -17.05 -3.48
N ILE A 111 1.46 -16.10 -2.69
CA ILE A 111 0.72 -16.37 -1.46
C ILE A 111 -0.60 -17.10 -1.78
N ALA A 112 -1.35 -16.63 -2.77
CA ALA A 112 -2.60 -17.28 -3.17
C ALA A 112 -2.37 -18.72 -3.67
N LEU A 113 -1.34 -18.93 -4.50
CA LEU A 113 -0.94 -20.25 -4.99
C LEU A 113 -0.51 -21.15 -3.83
N TRP A 114 0.29 -20.62 -2.89
CA TRP A 114 0.74 -21.34 -1.71
C TRP A 114 -0.44 -21.76 -0.82
N CYS A 115 -1.39 -20.85 -0.57
CA CYS A 115 -2.62 -21.16 0.16
C CYS A 115 -3.42 -22.26 -0.54
N ALA A 116 -3.57 -22.19 -1.87
CA ALA A 116 -4.29 -23.23 -2.63
C ALA A 116 -3.58 -24.59 -2.57
N ILE A 117 -2.25 -24.63 -2.67
CA ILE A 117 -1.47 -25.87 -2.54
C ILE A 117 -1.62 -26.46 -1.14
N ARG A 118 -1.53 -25.63 -0.09
CA ARG A 118 -1.70 -26.08 1.30
C ARG A 118 -3.09 -26.67 1.52
N SER A 119 -4.14 -25.99 1.08
CA SER A 119 -5.52 -26.50 1.20
C SER A 119 -5.71 -27.79 0.43
N ALA A 120 -5.15 -27.92 -0.78
CA ALA A 120 -5.19 -29.17 -1.54
C ALA A 120 -4.43 -30.32 -0.86
N LEU A 121 -3.32 -30.03 -0.17
CA LEU A 121 -2.59 -31.03 0.63
C LEU A 121 -3.40 -31.47 1.86
N GLU A 122 -4.01 -30.53 2.59
CA GLU A 122 -4.88 -30.83 3.73
C GLU A 122 -6.06 -31.73 3.31
N GLU A 123 -6.75 -31.40 2.21
CA GLU A 123 -7.86 -32.20 1.67
C GLU A 123 -7.43 -33.60 1.19
N ARG A 124 -6.16 -33.80 0.84
CA ARG A 124 -5.65 -35.09 0.32
C ARG A 124 -4.96 -35.93 1.39
N LEU A 125 -4.48 -35.32 2.46
CA LEU A 125 -3.83 -36.04 3.56
C LEU A 125 -4.85 -36.73 4.48
N GLU A 126 -5.99 -36.11 4.75
CA GLU A 126 -7.06 -36.74 5.55
C GLU A 126 -7.52 -38.09 4.97
N PRO A 127 -7.90 -38.22 3.69
CA PRO A 127 -8.34 -39.50 3.15
C PRO A 127 -7.23 -40.55 3.12
N VAL A 128 -5.98 -40.15 2.81
CA VAL A 128 -4.83 -41.09 2.81
C VAL A 128 -4.55 -41.62 4.21
N LEU A 129 -4.58 -40.75 5.23
CA LEU A 129 -4.38 -41.16 6.62
C LEU A 129 -5.48 -42.12 7.08
N THR A 130 -6.72 -41.81 6.75
CA THR A 130 -7.88 -42.65 7.10
C THR A 130 -7.80 -44.01 6.41
N GLU A 131 -7.47 -44.06 5.12
CA GLU A 131 -7.26 -45.31 4.37
C GLU A 131 -6.09 -46.14 4.93
N THR A 132 -4.98 -45.50 5.34
CA THR A 132 -3.88 -46.22 6.00
C THR A 132 -4.24 -46.75 7.39
N GLU A 133 -5.08 -46.04 8.15
CA GLU A 133 -5.56 -46.53 9.44
C GLU A 133 -6.45 -47.76 9.27
N GLU A 134 -7.38 -47.74 8.30
CA GLU A 134 -8.22 -48.90 7.98
C GLU A 134 -7.40 -50.11 7.51
N LEU A 135 -6.36 -49.90 6.70
CA LEU A 135 -5.43 -50.95 6.28
C LEU A 135 -4.67 -51.52 7.48
N LEU A 136 -4.16 -50.67 8.38
CA LEU A 136 -3.46 -51.13 9.58
C LEU A 136 -4.37 -51.93 10.52
N VAL A 137 -5.64 -51.55 10.66
CA VAL A 137 -6.64 -52.32 11.43
C VAL A 137 -6.90 -53.69 10.81
N GLN A 138 -6.89 -53.82 9.48
CA GLN A 138 -7.02 -55.11 8.79
C GLN A 138 -5.79 -56.03 8.95
N PHE A 139 -4.59 -55.47 9.06
CA PHE A 139 -3.34 -56.25 9.25
C PHE A 139 -3.00 -56.52 10.72
N ALA A 140 -3.60 -55.79 11.67
CA ALA A 140 -3.39 -55.98 13.11
C ALA A 140 -3.62 -57.43 13.62
N PRO A 141 -4.64 -58.18 13.17
CA PRO A 141 -4.84 -59.57 13.58
C PRO A 141 -3.72 -60.50 13.07
N GLN A 142 -3.16 -60.21 11.90
CA GLN A 142 -2.08 -61.01 11.31
C GLN A 142 -0.75 -60.74 12.02
N LEU A 143 -0.48 -59.48 12.38
CA LEU A 143 0.70 -59.11 13.16
C LEU A 143 0.64 -59.65 14.60
N ALA A 144 -0.54 -59.67 15.23
CA ALA A 144 -0.73 -60.26 16.55
C ALA A 144 -0.53 -61.79 16.59
N ALA A 145 -0.64 -62.48 15.45
CA ALA A 145 -0.39 -63.92 15.34
C ALA A 145 1.11 -64.27 15.21
N PHE A 146 1.98 -63.27 14.99
CA PHE A 146 3.45 -63.43 14.93
C PHE A 146 4.17 -62.97 16.22
N ALA A 147 3.42 -62.54 17.24
CA ALA A 147 3.92 -62.21 18.59
C ALA A 147 3.59 -63.33 19.58
#